data_AF-A0A7W0J969-F1
#
_entry.id   AF-A0A7W0J969-F1
#
_cell.length_a   1.000
_cell.length_b   1.000
_cell.length_c   1.000
_cell.angle_alpha   90.00
_cell.angle_beta   90.00
_cell.angle_gamma   90.00
#
_symmetry.space_group_name_H-M   'P 1'
#
loop_
_entity.id
_entity.type
_entity.pdbx_description
1 polymer ?
#
loop_
_entity_poly.entity_id
_entity_poly.type
_entity_poly.pdbx_seq_one_letter_code
_entity_poly.pdbx_strand_id
1 'polypeptide(L)' 'METINNIELKDEAIYPDVEVLKNVLGEAYSAYVDLLHIYEINQMEPIWRYYHDGKAWLCKVQKKKKTIVWMS' A
#
# COMPACT_ATOMS: atom_id res chain seq x y z
N MET A 1 -12.61 -9.51 18.22
CA MET A 1 -13.37 -8.70 17.25
C MET A 1 -12.66 -8.86 15.93
N GLU A 2 -13.28 -9.56 14.98
CA GLU A 2 -12.80 -9.56 13.60
C GLU A 2 -13.26 -8.25 12.96
N THR A 3 -12.34 -7.34 12.73
CA THR A 3 -12.61 -6.15 11.93
C THR A 3 -12.61 -6.62 10.48
N ILE A 4 -13.79 -6.79 9.89
CA ILE A 4 -13.90 -7.15 8.46
C ILE A 4 -13.52 -5.91 7.66
N ASN A 5 -12.25 -5.80 7.30
CA ASN A 5 -11.77 -4.81 6.34
C ASN A 5 -12.02 -5.35 4.93
N ASN A 6 -13.06 -4.82 4.27
CA ASN A 6 -13.45 -5.22 2.91
C ASN A 6 -12.46 -4.76 1.81
N ILE A 7 -11.33 -4.16 2.19
CA ILE A 7 -10.38 -3.43 1.35
C ILE A 7 -8.98 -4.07 1.47
N GLU A 8 -8.89 -5.40 1.60
CA GLU A 8 -7.60 -6.10 1.72
C GLU A 8 -7.14 -6.63 0.35
N LEU A 9 -5.92 -6.29 -0.04
CA LEU A 9 -5.26 -6.75 -1.27
C LEU A 9 -4.70 -8.18 -1.08
N LYS A 10 -5.55 -9.20 -1.28
CA LYS A 10 -5.22 -10.61 -0.97
C LYS A 10 -4.72 -11.47 -2.12
N ASP A 11 -4.99 -11.08 -3.36
CA ASP A 11 -4.62 -11.90 -4.51
C ASP A 11 -3.14 -11.68 -4.88
N GLU A 12 -2.31 -12.70 -4.63
CA GLU A 12 -0.87 -12.68 -4.96
C GLU A 12 -0.62 -12.49 -6.47
N ALA A 13 -1.54 -12.91 -7.33
CA ALA A 13 -1.38 -12.78 -8.78
C ALA A 13 -1.68 -11.36 -9.29
N ILE A 14 -2.30 -10.52 -8.46
CA ILE A 14 -2.70 -9.16 -8.82
C ILE A 14 -1.81 -8.18 -8.06
N TYR A 15 -0.86 -7.57 -8.77
CA TYR A 15 -0.01 -6.54 -8.18
C TYR A 15 -0.82 -5.28 -7.85
N PRO A 16 -0.59 -4.61 -6.70
CA PRO A 16 -1.25 -3.35 -6.33
C PRO A 16 -0.78 -2.16 -7.17
N ASP A 17 -1.06 -2.19 -8.47
CA ASP A 17 -0.78 -1.10 -9.38
C ASP A 17 -1.79 0.05 -9.24
N VAL A 18 -1.62 1.07 -10.07
CA VAL A 18 -2.47 2.26 -10.10
C VAL A 18 -3.93 1.93 -10.35
N GLU A 19 -4.25 1.00 -11.25
CA GLU A 19 -5.64 0.66 -11.60
C GLU A 19 -6.32 -0.11 -10.46
N VAL A 20 -5.61 -1.09 -9.91
CA VAL A 20 -6.07 -1.87 -8.76
C VAL A 20 -6.31 -0.96 -7.56
N LEU A 21 -5.34 -0.12 -7.20
CA LEU A 21 -5.45 0.80 -6.07
C LEU A 21 -6.55 1.85 -6.26
N LYS A 22 -6.74 2.36 -7.47
CA LYS A 22 -7.82 3.29 -7.77
C LYS A 22 -9.20 2.65 -7.62
N ASN A 23 -9.36 1.41 -8.07
CA ASN A 23 -10.60 0.65 -7.92
C ASN A 23 -10.90 0.34 -6.45
N VAL A 24 -9.88 0.00 -5.67
CA VAL A 24 -9.99 -0.36 -4.25
C VAL A 24 -10.25 0.87 -3.36
N LEU A 25 -9.57 1.99 -3.61
CA LEU A 25 -9.67 3.20 -2.80
C LEU A 25 -10.80 4.14 -3.23
N GLY A 26 -11.26 4.04 -4.48
CA GLY A 26 -12.35 4.88 -5.00
C GLY A 26 -12.06 6.38 -4.83
N GLU A 27 -12.96 7.09 -4.16
CA GLU A 27 -12.84 8.53 -3.90
C GLU A 27 -11.61 8.89 -3.05
N ALA A 28 -11.11 7.98 -2.21
CA ALA A 28 -9.94 8.19 -1.39
C ALA A 28 -8.62 8.07 -2.17
N TYR A 29 -8.66 7.67 -3.44
CA TYR A 29 -7.45 7.50 -4.25
C TYR A 29 -6.66 8.81 -4.42
N SER A 30 -7.33 9.96 -4.50
CA SER A 30 -6.65 11.26 -4.59
C SER A 30 -5.79 11.54 -3.36
N ALA A 31 -6.30 11.27 -2.15
CA ALA A 31 -5.54 11.42 -0.91
C ALA A 31 -4.34 10.45 -0.84
N TYR A 32 -4.48 9.24 -1.40
CA TYR A 32 -3.36 8.32 -1.53
C TYR A 32 -2.27 8.85 -2.47
N VAL A 33 -2.64 9.47 -3.60
CA VAL A 33 -1.68 10.11 -4.52
C VAL A 33 -0.96 11.28 -3.84
N ASP A 34 -1.68 12.12 -3.09
CA ASP A 34 -1.08 13.22 -2.33
C ASP A 34 -0.08 12.69 -1.28
N LEU A 35 -0.39 11.57 -0.63
CA LEU A 35 0.51 10.88 0.29
C LEU A 35 1.78 10.37 -0.40
N LEU A 36 1.65 9.77 -1.60
CA LEU A 36 2.81 9.34 -2.39
C LEU A 36 3.70 10.53 -2.77
N HIS A 37 3.12 11.68 -3.09
CA HIS A 37 3.89 12.90 -3.37
C HIS A 37 4.67 13.38 -2.13
N ILE A 38 4.07 13.31 -0.93
CA ILE A 38 4.78 13.61 0.32
C ILE A 38 5.95 12.64 0.53
N TYR A 39 5.78 11.35 0.25
CA TYR A 39 6.87 10.37 0.33
C TYR A 39 8.00 10.70 -0.64
N GLU A 40 7.67 11.02 -1.89
CA GLU A 40 8.64 11.40 -2.92
C GLU A 40 9.48 12.61 -2.50
N ILE A 41 8.83 13.72 -2.08
CA ILE A 41 9.51 14.93 -1.58
C ILE A 41 10.45 14.60 -0.41
N ASN A 42 10.06 13.63 0.42
CA ASN A 42 10.84 13.21 1.59
C ASN A 42 11.90 12.13 1.30
N GLN A 43 12.10 11.76 0.03
CA GLN A 43 13.00 10.68 -0.40
C GLN A 43 12.64 9.35 0.28
N MET A 44 11.35 9.05 0.36
CA MET A 44 10.80 7.81 0.87
C MET A 44 10.31 6.95 -0.30
N GLU A 45 10.61 5.67 -0.23
CA GLU A 45 10.33 4.70 -1.28
C GLU A 45 9.22 3.75 -0.81
N PRO A 46 8.02 3.80 -1.40
CA PRO A 46 6.98 2.80 -1.20
C PRO A 46 7.30 1.53 -2.02
N ILE A 47 7.26 0.36 -1.38
CA ILE A 47 7.59 -0.93 -1.99
C ILE A 47 6.52 -1.95 -1.59
N TRP A 48 5.75 -2.44 -2.56
CA TRP A 48 4.79 -3.51 -2.35
C TRP A 48 5.48 -4.88 -2.30
N ARG A 49 5.08 -5.69 -1.32
CA ARG A 49 5.50 -7.09 -1.18
C ARG A 49 4.31 -7.93 -0.76
N TYR A 50 4.21 -9.12 -1.33
CA TYR A 50 3.25 -10.11 -0.87
C TYR A 50 3.82 -10.89 0.32
N TYR A 51 3.02 -11.01 1.37
CA TYR A 51 3.34 -11.71 2.59
C TYR A 51 2.53 -13.00 2.65
N HIS A 52 3.19 -14.16 2.53
CA HIS A 52 2.49 -15.46 2.47
C HIS A 52 1.88 -15.87 3.81
N ASP A 53 2.44 -15.40 4.93
CA ASP A 53 1.92 -15.65 6.28
C ASP A 53 0.60 -14.91 6.52
N GLY A 54 0.52 -13.64 6.09
CA GLY A 54 -0.70 -12.83 6.14
C GLY A 54 -1.63 -13.02 4.92
N LYS A 55 -1.16 -13.68 3.86
CA LYS A 55 -1.81 -13.79 2.55
C LYS A 55 -2.32 -12.44 2.03
N ALA A 56 -1.45 -11.43 2.10
CA ALA A 56 -1.80 -10.06 1.75
C ALA A 56 -0.60 -9.29 1.19
N TRP A 57 -0.89 -8.34 0.32
CA TRP A 57 0.06 -7.31 -0.09
C TRP A 57 0.19 -6.25 0.99
N LEU A 58 1.44 -5.92 1.34
CA LEU A 58 1.77 -4.81 2.22
C LEU A 58 2.73 -3.85 1.52
N CYS A 59 2.48 -2.55 1.68
CA CYS A 59 3.37 -1.51 1.19
C CYS A 59 4.35 -1.10 2.29
N LYS A 60 5.62 -1.47 2.12
CA LYS A 60 6.71 -1.00 2.96
C LYS A 60 7.17 0.37 2.46
N VAL A 61 7.08 1.39 3.29
CA VAL A 61 7.67 2.70 2.98
C VAL A 61 8.99 2.84 3.73
N GLN A 62 10.08 3.07 3.02
CA GLN A 62 11.42 3.18 3.61
C GLN A 62 12.12 4.49 3.24
N LYS A 63 12.97 4.98 4.14
CA LYS A 63 13.94 6.04 3.85
C LYS A 63 15.34 5.46 4.04
N LYS A 64 16.11 5.36 2.95
CA LYS A 64 17.36 4.59 2.93
C LYS A 64 17.11 3.16 3.41
N LYS A 65 17.79 2.72 4.48
CA LYS A 65 17.64 1.36 5.06
C LYS A 65 16.60 1.28 6.17
N LYS A 66 15.94 2.38 6.55
CA LYS A 66 14.98 2.41 7.66
C LYS A 66 13.55 2.34 7.14
N THR A 67 12.79 1.37 7.63
CA THR A 67 11.33 1.35 7.47
C THR A 67 10.73 2.49 8.27
N ILE A 68 9.87 3.29 7.65
CA ILE A 68 9.18 4.40 8.30
C ILE A 68 7.74 4.02 8.61
N VAL A 69 7.04 3.41 7.66
CA VAL A 69 5.64 2.99 7.84
C VAL A 69 5.34 1.75 6.98
N TRP A 70 4.37 0.98 7.44
CA TRP A 70 3.72 -0.08 6.68
C TRP A 70 2.29 0.37 6.34
N MET A 71 1.86 0.18 5.11
CA MET A 71 0.48 0.42 4.68
C MET A 71 -0.15 -0.91 4.25
N SER A 72 -1.40 -1.12 4.64
CA SER A 72 -2.22 -2.31 4.39
C SER A 72 -3.62 -1.90 4.00
#